data_AF-A0A9D1LRF8-F1
#
_entry.id   AF-A0A9D1LRF8-F1
#
_cell.length_a   1.000
_cell.length_b   1.000
_cell.length_c   1.000
_cell.angle_alpha   90.00
_cell.angle_beta   90.00
_cell.angle_gamma   90.00
#
_symmetry.space_group_name_H-M   'P 1'
#
loop_
_entity.id
_entity.type
_entity.pdbx_description
1 polymer ?
#
loop_
_entity_poly.entity_id
_entity_poly.type
_entity_poly.pdbx_seq_one_letter_code
_entity_poly.pdbx_strand_id
1 'polypeptide(L)'
;MEFKGAMDYPLLELGMSQLYLSRDKLNGVHTWLNLNSAARMTPLPVHDFGDGRYTLTDGHTRAYAAWQLGLDRIPITYDRDDIVARGMGPALYRMDIEWCARFGIRDVRQLAGRIVDGADYERLWIRRCERGYNLIKHTTPAQRAALVRSQPALYLYGASPDALCFYFEDIRGGLYVFDLMHGDALRAEHD
;
A
#
# COMPACT_ATOMS: atom_id res chain seq x y z
N MET A 1 2.27 1.20 -19.75
CA MET A 1 2.82 0.48 -20.92
C MET A 1 3.93 -0.44 -20.45
N GLU A 2 4.03 -1.68 -20.89
CA GLU A 2 5.12 -2.56 -20.46
C GLU A 2 6.47 -2.19 -21.11
N PHE A 3 7.59 -2.28 -20.38
CA PHE A 3 8.95 -2.03 -20.93
C PHE A 3 9.97 -3.08 -20.45
N LYS A 4 11.05 -3.30 -21.22
CA LYS A 4 12.11 -4.27 -20.92
C LYS A 4 13.36 -3.59 -20.37
N GLY A 5 14.06 -4.26 -19.46
CA GLY A 5 15.27 -3.72 -18.82
C GLY A 5 14.96 -2.62 -17.81
N ALA A 6 15.97 -1.81 -17.51
CA ALA A 6 15.84 -0.67 -16.63
C ALA A 6 15.79 0.65 -17.41
N MET A 7 15.08 1.64 -16.87
CA MET A 7 15.08 3.01 -17.39
C MET A 7 15.05 4.02 -16.24
N ASP A 8 15.63 5.19 -16.44
CA ASP A 8 15.49 6.30 -15.49
C ASP A 8 14.12 6.96 -15.63
N TYR A 9 13.43 7.14 -14.52
CA TYR A 9 12.08 7.70 -14.49
C TYR A 9 11.98 8.83 -13.44
N PRO A 10 11.16 9.88 -13.67
CA PRO A 10 10.97 10.94 -12.68
C PRO A 10 10.41 10.36 -11.37
N LEU A 11 11.12 10.58 -10.27
CA LEU A 11 10.80 9.96 -8.98
C LEU A 11 9.40 10.34 -8.49
N LEU A 12 9.02 11.60 -8.68
CA LEU A 12 7.72 12.13 -8.24
C LEU A 12 6.57 11.75 -9.18
N GLU A 13 6.86 11.18 -10.35
CA GLU A 13 5.83 10.65 -11.26
C GLU A 13 5.48 9.18 -10.93
N LEU A 14 6.15 8.54 -9.98
CA LEU A 14 5.81 7.18 -9.55
C LEU A 14 4.58 7.13 -8.64
N GLY A 15 3.67 6.22 -8.95
CA GLY A 15 2.51 5.90 -8.12
C GLY A 15 2.92 5.16 -6.84
N MET A 16 2.06 5.26 -5.83
CA MET A 16 2.30 4.71 -4.50
C MET A 16 1.28 3.61 -4.19
N SER A 17 1.75 2.56 -3.52
CA SER A 17 0.95 1.43 -3.05
C SER A 17 1.28 1.05 -1.60
N GLN A 18 1.85 1.99 -0.84
CA GLN A 18 2.24 1.76 0.54
C GLN A 18 1.94 2.99 1.39
N LEU A 19 1.29 2.79 2.54
CA LEU A 19 0.87 3.88 3.41
C LEU A 19 1.95 4.33 4.39
N TYR A 20 2.75 3.41 4.91
CA TYR A 20 3.72 3.71 5.98
C TYR A 20 5.10 3.18 5.64
N LEU A 21 6.14 3.80 6.21
CA LEU A 21 7.51 3.29 6.17
C LEU A 21 7.92 2.79 7.55
N SER A 22 8.63 1.67 7.60
CA SER A 22 9.34 1.22 8.80
C SER A 22 10.59 2.07 9.00
N ARG A 23 10.74 2.67 10.18
CA ARG A 23 11.93 3.44 10.56
C ARG A 23 13.21 2.60 10.50
N ASP A 24 13.14 1.34 10.94
CA ASP A 24 14.30 0.45 10.92
C ASP A 24 14.73 0.11 9.50
N LYS A 25 13.77 -0.18 8.60
CA LYS A 25 14.08 -0.39 7.17
C LYS A 25 14.70 0.87 6.56
N LEU A 26 14.17 2.05 6.89
CA LEU A 26 14.70 3.33 6.39
C LEU A 26 16.13 3.58 6.87
N ASN A 27 16.40 3.39 8.16
CA ASN A 27 17.75 3.48 8.72
C ASN A 27 18.70 2.51 8.01
N GLY A 28 18.25 1.28 7.75
CA GLY A 28 18.99 0.28 6.99
C GLY A 28 19.37 0.78 5.59
N VAL A 29 18.44 1.41 4.87
CA VAL A 29 18.71 2.01 3.56
C VAL A 29 19.72 3.16 3.66
N HIS A 30 19.59 4.02 4.67
CA HIS A 30 20.53 5.14 4.88
C HIS A 30 21.96 4.69 5.19
N THR A 31 22.18 3.46 5.68
CA THR A 31 23.55 2.96 5.91
C THR A 31 24.38 2.80 4.64
N TRP A 32 23.72 2.60 3.48
CA TRP A 32 24.41 2.32 2.22
C TRP A 32 24.03 3.27 1.08
N LEU A 33 22.82 3.84 1.08
CA LEU A 33 22.36 4.74 0.03
C LEU A 33 22.85 6.17 0.29
N ASN A 34 23.67 6.68 -0.61
CA ASN A 34 24.18 8.05 -0.66
C ASN A 34 24.39 8.44 -2.14
N LEU A 35 24.77 9.69 -2.41
CA LEU A 35 24.96 10.18 -3.78
C LEU A 35 25.97 9.36 -4.60
N ASN A 36 26.99 8.77 -3.96
CA ASN A 36 28.00 7.95 -4.65
C ASN A 36 27.55 6.51 -4.93
N SER A 37 26.51 6.03 -4.25
CA SER A 37 25.93 4.69 -4.43
C SER A 37 24.60 4.70 -5.18
N ALA A 38 23.94 5.85 -5.31
CA ALA A 38 22.66 6.01 -6.01
C ALA A 38 22.69 5.44 -7.44
N ALA A 39 23.76 5.68 -8.19
CA ALA A 39 23.93 5.15 -9.55
C ALA A 39 24.04 3.61 -9.63
N ARG A 40 24.34 2.93 -8.51
CA ARG A 40 24.43 1.46 -8.41
C ARG A 40 23.20 0.84 -7.77
N MET A 41 22.19 1.63 -7.42
CA MET A 41 20.97 1.11 -6.83
C MET A 41 20.27 0.18 -7.81
N THR A 42 19.88 -1.00 -7.32
CA THR A 42 19.02 -1.90 -8.09
C THR A 42 17.73 -1.17 -8.48
N PRO A 43 17.33 -1.20 -9.77
CA PRO A 43 16.12 -0.53 -10.23
C PRO A 43 14.90 -0.90 -9.38
N LEU A 44 14.02 0.08 -9.14
CA LEU A 44 12.80 -0.17 -8.38
C LEU A 44 11.75 -0.85 -9.25
N PRO A 45 11.10 -1.93 -8.76
CA PRO A 45 10.08 -2.61 -9.52
C PRO A 45 8.80 -1.75 -9.56
N VAL A 46 8.22 -1.63 -10.76
CA VAL A 46 6.98 -0.88 -11.00
C VAL A 46 6.04 -1.67 -11.89
N HIS A 47 4.74 -1.44 -11.75
CA HIS A 47 3.73 -2.00 -12.64
C HIS A 47 2.70 -0.93 -13.02
N ASP A 48 2.11 -1.08 -14.20
CA ASP A 48 0.99 -0.25 -14.66
C ASP A 48 -0.32 -1.00 -14.38
N PHE A 49 -1.11 -0.52 -13.42
CA PHE A 49 -2.36 -1.16 -13.03
C PHE A 49 -3.58 -0.66 -13.84
N GLY A 50 -3.34 0.09 -14.91
CA GLY A 50 -4.37 0.61 -15.82
C GLY A 50 -4.84 2.03 -15.48
N ASP A 51 -4.18 2.72 -14.55
CA ASP A 51 -4.45 4.12 -14.19
C ASP A 51 -3.55 5.11 -14.96
N GLY A 52 -2.72 4.61 -15.88
CA GLY A 52 -1.83 5.42 -16.71
C GLY A 52 -0.54 5.84 -16.00
N ARG A 53 -0.23 5.25 -14.84
CA ARG A 53 0.95 5.57 -14.04
C ARG A 53 1.73 4.31 -13.65
N TYR A 54 3.05 4.39 -13.69
CA TYR A 54 3.88 3.35 -13.10
C TYR A 54 3.84 3.46 -11.58
N THR A 55 3.27 2.44 -10.94
CA THR A 55 3.17 2.37 -9.48
C THR A 55 4.26 1.44 -8.95
N LEU A 56 4.95 1.88 -7.90
CA LEU A 56 5.94 1.05 -7.19
C LEU A 56 5.25 -0.20 -6.64
N THR A 57 5.75 -1.39 -6.99
CA THR A 57 5.29 -2.65 -6.41
C THR A 57 6.10 -3.03 -5.18
N ASP A 58 7.34 -2.55 -5.11
CA ASP A 58 8.22 -2.60 -3.96
C ASP A 58 9.24 -1.45 -4.03
N GLY A 59 10.02 -1.26 -2.97
CA GLY A 59 11.12 -0.29 -2.95
C GLY A 59 10.73 1.10 -2.46
N HIS A 60 9.53 1.29 -1.87
CA HIS A 60 9.07 2.59 -1.37
C HIS A 60 10.05 3.23 -0.36
N THR A 61 10.69 2.43 0.49
CA THR A 61 11.74 2.91 1.41
C THR A 61 12.96 3.46 0.65
N ARG A 62 13.38 2.79 -0.43
CA ARG A 62 14.50 3.24 -1.29
C ARG A 62 14.12 4.47 -2.08
N ALA A 63 12.90 4.52 -2.63
CA ALA A 63 12.35 5.70 -3.29
C ALA A 63 12.35 6.91 -2.34
N TYR A 64 11.93 6.71 -1.08
CA TYR A 64 11.88 7.79 -0.09
C TYR A 64 13.28 8.27 0.29
N ALA A 65 14.21 7.36 0.55
CA ALA A 65 15.60 7.72 0.84
C ALA A 65 16.28 8.42 -0.36
N ALA A 66 16.01 7.98 -1.59
CA ALA A 66 16.47 8.66 -2.81
C ALA A 66 15.93 10.09 -2.92
N TRP A 67 14.65 10.29 -2.60
CA TRP A 67 14.06 11.64 -2.54
C TRP A 67 14.74 12.51 -1.48
N GLN A 68 15.03 11.97 -0.30
CA GLN A 68 15.74 12.70 0.76
C GLN A 68 17.16 13.15 0.34
N LEU A 69 17.79 12.42 -0.59
CA LEU A 69 19.09 12.79 -1.17
C LEU A 69 18.97 13.85 -2.29
N GLY A 70 17.75 14.28 -2.64
CA GLY A 70 17.52 15.25 -3.71
C GLY A 70 17.58 14.66 -5.11
N LEU A 71 17.37 13.35 -5.28
CA LEU A 71 17.33 12.73 -6.60
C LEU A 71 15.98 13.02 -7.29
N ASP A 72 16.05 13.60 -8.49
CA ASP A 72 14.86 13.86 -9.32
C ASP A 72 14.41 12.63 -10.12
N ARG A 73 15.33 11.70 -10.37
CA ARG A 73 15.10 10.51 -11.18
C ARG A 73 15.64 9.27 -10.48
N ILE A 74 15.04 8.12 -10.81
CA ILE A 74 15.40 6.83 -10.24
C ILE A 74 15.34 5.74 -11.30
N PRO A 75 16.26 4.76 -11.30
CA PRO A 75 16.13 3.61 -12.18
C PRO A 75 14.92 2.76 -11.76
N ILE A 76 14.09 2.40 -12.72
CA ILE A 76 12.93 1.51 -12.55
C ILE A 76 13.03 0.31 -13.48
N THR A 77 12.38 -0.79 -13.11
CA THR A 77 12.18 -1.99 -13.93
C THR A 77 10.72 -2.38 -13.91
N TYR A 78 10.19 -2.88 -15.03
CA TYR A 78 8.80 -3.32 -15.08
C TYR A 78 8.65 -4.68 -14.40
N ASP A 79 7.80 -4.74 -13.38
CA ASP A 79 7.52 -5.93 -12.59
C ASP A 79 6.54 -6.86 -13.32
N ARG A 80 6.96 -8.11 -13.48
CA ARG A 80 6.22 -9.16 -14.19
C ARG A 80 5.93 -10.35 -13.30
N ASP A 81 6.28 -10.26 -12.01
CA ASP A 81 6.02 -11.36 -11.10
C ASP A 81 4.52 -11.69 -11.12
N ASP A 82 4.18 -12.97 -11.20
CA ASP A 82 2.81 -13.42 -11.26
C ASP A 82 2.04 -13.00 -10.00
N ILE A 83 2.72 -12.82 -8.85
CA ILE A 83 2.10 -12.29 -7.62
C ILE A 83 1.61 -10.84 -7.78
N VAL A 84 2.17 -10.08 -8.73
CA VAL A 84 1.81 -8.70 -9.06
C VAL A 84 0.82 -8.67 -10.22
N ALA A 85 1.16 -9.36 -11.31
CA ALA A 85 0.50 -9.22 -12.60
C ALA A 85 -0.70 -10.16 -12.80
N ARG A 86 -0.83 -11.21 -11.99
CA ARG A 86 -1.85 -12.27 -12.17
C ARG A 86 -2.64 -12.57 -10.91
N GLY A 87 -3.66 -13.40 -11.06
CA GLY A 87 -4.50 -13.87 -9.97
C GLY A 87 -5.12 -12.71 -9.19
N MET A 88 -4.93 -12.70 -7.87
CA MET A 88 -5.43 -11.63 -7.00
C MET A 88 -4.51 -10.41 -6.92
N GLY A 89 -3.25 -10.51 -7.36
CA GLY A 89 -2.24 -9.45 -7.26
C GLY A 89 -2.76 -8.09 -7.73
N PRO A 90 -3.28 -7.98 -8.97
CA PRO A 90 -3.78 -6.71 -9.48
C PRO A 90 -4.93 -6.11 -8.64
N ALA A 91 -5.75 -6.95 -7.99
CA ALA A 91 -6.83 -6.46 -7.14
C ALA A 91 -6.31 -5.93 -5.79
N LEU A 92 -5.28 -6.57 -5.23
CA LEU A 92 -4.63 -6.12 -3.98
C LEU A 92 -3.91 -4.78 -4.20
N TYR A 93 -3.12 -4.67 -5.26
CA TYR A 93 -2.43 -3.40 -5.55
C TYR A 93 -3.41 -2.26 -5.88
N ARG A 94 -4.51 -2.51 -6.61
CA ARG A 94 -5.53 -1.49 -6.83
C ARG A 94 -6.15 -0.98 -5.51
N MET A 95 -6.36 -1.88 -4.55
CA MET A 95 -6.84 -1.52 -3.22
C MET A 95 -5.78 -0.71 -2.44
N ASP A 96 -4.50 -1.07 -2.52
CA ASP A 96 -3.43 -0.29 -1.91
C ASP A 96 -3.29 1.12 -2.51
N ILE A 97 -3.43 1.24 -3.84
CA ILE A 97 -3.44 2.51 -4.59
C ILE A 97 -4.65 3.36 -4.16
N GLU A 98 -5.82 2.73 -4.03
CA GLU A 98 -7.04 3.39 -3.53
C GLU A 98 -6.86 3.92 -2.11
N TRP A 99 -6.22 3.14 -1.22
CA TRP A 99 -5.86 3.62 0.12
C TRP A 99 -4.91 4.81 0.04
N CYS A 100 -3.87 4.74 -0.79
CA CYS A 100 -2.93 5.86 -0.97
C CYS A 100 -3.67 7.13 -1.43
N ALA A 101 -4.56 7.02 -2.42
CA ALA A 101 -5.40 8.13 -2.88
C ALA A 101 -6.28 8.71 -1.76
N ARG A 102 -6.96 7.86 -0.98
CA ARG A 102 -7.79 8.26 0.17
C ARG A 102 -7.00 9.03 1.23
N PHE A 103 -5.74 8.63 1.44
CA PHE A 103 -4.83 9.26 2.41
C PHE A 103 -4.02 10.42 1.85
N GLY A 104 -4.27 10.83 0.60
CA GLY A 104 -3.56 11.92 -0.08
C GLY A 104 -2.10 11.60 -0.43
N ILE A 105 -1.71 10.33 -0.42
CA ILE A 105 -0.37 9.86 -0.78
C ILE A 105 -0.32 9.71 -2.29
N ARG A 106 0.17 10.76 -2.97
CA ARG A 106 0.26 10.80 -4.44
C ARG A 106 1.64 10.46 -4.94
N ASP A 107 2.66 10.72 -4.15
CA ASP A 107 4.05 10.45 -4.46
C ASP A 107 4.82 10.21 -3.15
N VAL A 108 6.11 9.93 -3.30
CA VAL A 108 6.94 9.51 -2.19
C VAL A 108 7.08 10.56 -1.07
N ARG A 109 6.87 11.86 -1.36
CA ARG A 109 7.03 12.95 -0.38
C ARG A 109 6.04 12.82 0.77
N GLN A 110 4.83 12.37 0.50
CA GLN A 110 3.79 12.25 1.54
C GLN A 110 4.07 11.12 2.53
N LEU A 111 5.10 10.30 2.31
CA LEU A 111 5.57 9.33 3.31
C LEU A 111 6.39 9.96 4.44
N ALA A 112 6.83 11.23 4.32
CA ALA A 112 7.64 11.89 5.34
C ALA A 112 6.96 11.94 6.73
N GLY A 113 5.64 12.12 6.75
CA GLY A 113 4.82 12.10 7.98
C GLY A 113 4.32 10.71 8.38
N ARG A 114 4.78 9.65 7.71
CA ARG A 114 4.25 8.28 7.84
C ARG A 114 5.35 7.25 8.12
N ILE A 115 6.42 7.69 8.79
CA ILE A 115 7.53 6.84 9.23
C ILE A 115 7.30 6.42 10.68
N VAL A 116 7.04 5.15 10.90
CA VAL A 116 6.64 4.60 12.20
C VAL A 116 7.64 3.55 12.69
N ASP A 117 7.60 3.23 13.99
CA ASP A 117 8.44 2.17 14.54
C ASP A 117 7.96 0.77 14.09
N GLY A 118 8.67 -0.28 14.51
CA GLY A 118 8.34 -1.65 14.13
C GLY A 118 6.94 -2.11 14.55
N ALA A 119 6.49 -1.74 15.75
CA ALA A 119 5.20 -2.15 16.28
C ALA A 119 4.05 -1.47 15.54
N ASP A 120 4.17 -0.17 15.30
CA ASP A 120 3.19 0.58 14.52
C ASP A 120 3.23 0.21 13.04
N TYR A 121 4.40 -0.11 12.46
CA TYR A 121 4.47 -0.59 11.07
C TYR A 121 3.74 -1.91 10.89
N GLU A 122 3.93 -2.84 11.84
CA GLU A 122 3.23 -4.12 11.86
C GLU A 122 1.71 -3.91 11.93
N ARG A 123 1.25 -3.06 12.84
CA ARG A 123 -0.17 -2.81 13.08
C ARG A 123 -0.83 -2.02 11.95
N LEU A 124 -0.24 -0.89 11.54
CA LEU A 124 -0.83 0.07 10.61
C LEU A 124 -0.68 -0.34 9.14
N TRP A 125 0.34 -1.15 8.81
CA TRP A 125 0.61 -1.56 7.43
C TRP A 125 0.48 -3.06 7.23
N ILE A 126 1.27 -3.88 7.93
CA ILE A 126 1.31 -5.33 7.66
C ILE A 126 -0.05 -5.97 7.91
N ARG A 127 -0.62 -5.78 9.11
CA ARG A 127 -1.96 -6.30 9.43
C ARG A 127 -3.06 -5.72 8.54
N ARG A 128 -2.91 -4.47 8.08
CA ARG A 128 -3.86 -3.86 7.14
C ARG A 128 -3.85 -4.59 5.80
N CYS A 129 -2.67 -4.88 5.25
CA CYS A 129 -2.51 -5.66 4.02
C CYS A 129 -3.07 -7.08 4.18
N GLU A 130 -2.83 -7.74 5.31
CA GLU A 130 -3.41 -9.06 5.61
C GLU A 130 -4.93 -9.05 5.63
N ARG A 131 -5.53 -8.05 6.30
CA ARG A 131 -6.98 -7.87 6.34
C ARG A 131 -7.54 -7.60 4.94
N GLY A 132 -6.86 -6.78 4.14
CA GLY A 132 -7.21 -6.54 2.75
C GLY A 132 -7.12 -7.79 1.88
N TYR A 133 -6.08 -8.61 2.06
CA TYR A 133 -5.94 -9.90 1.40
C TYR A 133 -7.11 -10.82 1.72
N ASN A 134 -7.44 -10.97 3.01
CA ASN A 134 -8.57 -11.78 3.44
C ASN A 134 -9.89 -11.27 2.84
N LEU A 135 -10.08 -9.95 2.79
CA LEU A 135 -11.25 -9.35 2.18
C LEU A 135 -11.39 -9.76 0.71
N ILE A 136 -10.34 -9.58 -0.09
CA ILE A 136 -10.39 -9.92 -1.53
C ILE A 136 -10.54 -11.44 -1.75
N LYS A 137 -9.87 -12.25 -0.93
CA LYS A 137 -9.87 -13.71 -1.05
C LYS A 137 -11.21 -14.35 -0.68
N HIS A 138 -11.83 -13.88 0.40
CA HIS A 138 -12.97 -14.55 1.01
C HIS A 138 -14.31 -13.90 0.69
N THR A 139 -14.33 -12.83 -0.12
CA THR A 139 -15.57 -12.17 -0.54
C THR A 139 -15.66 -11.97 -2.04
N THR A 140 -16.90 -11.97 -2.53
CA THR A 140 -17.25 -11.54 -3.88
C THR A 140 -17.46 -10.02 -3.94
N PRO A 141 -17.36 -9.40 -5.13
CA PRO A 141 -17.71 -7.98 -5.30
C PRO A 141 -19.13 -7.64 -4.81
N ALA A 142 -20.09 -8.53 -4.98
CA ALA A 142 -21.47 -8.32 -4.53
C ALA A 142 -21.59 -8.28 -3.00
N GLN A 143 -20.87 -9.16 -2.30
CA GLN A 143 -20.80 -9.15 -0.83
C GLN A 143 -20.14 -7.87 -0.31
N ARG A 144 -19.01 -7.44 -0.89
CA ARG A 144 -18.36 -6.18 -0.52
C ARG A 144 -19.28 -4.97 -0.74
N ALA A 145 -19.99 -4.93 -1.87
CA ALA A 145 -20.95 -3.87 -2.15
C ALA A 145 -22.11 -3.86 -1.14
N ALA A 146 -22.56 -5.02 -0.66
CA ALA A 146 -23.59 -5.11 0.38
C ALA A 146 -23.07 -4.58 1.73
N LEU A 147 -21.85 -4.93 2.11
CA LEU A 147 -21.18 -4.42 3.33
C LEU A 147 -20.97 -2.90 3.30
N VAL A 148 -20.56 -2.36 2.15
CA VAL A 148 -20.42 -0.90 1.99
C VAL A 148 -21.78 -0.20 2.09
N ARG A 149 -22.84 -0.80 1.52
CA ARG A 149 -24.21 -0.23 1.64
C ARG A 149 -24.75 -0.26 3.06
N SER A 150 -24.37 -1.24 3.88
CA SER A 150 -24.82 -1.29 5.28
C SER A 150 -24.09 -0.26 6.16
N GLN A 151 -22.92 0.22 5.74
CA GLN A 151 -22.09 1.18 6.48
C GLN A 151 -21.66 2.38 5.59
N PRO A 152 -22.60 3.22 5.11
CA PRO A 152 -22.31 4.21 4.05
C PRO A 152 -21.36 5.34 4.46
N ALA A 153 -21.17 5.56 5.76
CA ALA A 153 -20.24 6.58 6.29
C ALA A 153 -18.81 6.05 6.46
N LEU A 154 -18.58 4.75 6.22
CA LEU A 154 -17.34 4.07 6.52
C LEU A 154 -16.71 3.43 5.28
N TYR A 155 -15.40 3.31 5.34
CA TYR A 155 -14.59 2.70 4.30
C TYR A 155 -14.24 1.26 4.68
N LEU A 156 -14.74 0.28 3.93
CA LEU A 156 -14.39 -1.14 4.10
C LEU A 156 -12.95 -1.37 3.60
N TYR A 157 -12.05 -1.78 4.49
CA TYR A 157 -10.65 -2.02 4.14
C TYR A 157 -10.17 -3.44 4.41
N GLY A 158 -10.96 -4.29 5.06
CA GLY A 158 -10.47 -5.61 5.40
C GLY A 158 -11.49 -6.62 5.93
N ALA A 159 -11.04 -7.86 6.07
CA ALA A 159 -11.80 -8.94 6.71
C ALA A 159 -10.88 -9.83 7.57
N SER A 160 -11.47 -10.57 8.51
CA SER A 160 -10.80 -11.67 9.21
C SER A 160 -10.57 -12.87 8.28
N PRO A 161 -9.67 -13.80 8.63
CA PRO A 161 -9.38 -14.99 7.80
C PRO A 161 -10.60 -15.90 7.54
N ASP A 162 -11.59 -15.89 8.41
CA ASP A 162 -12.85 -16.63 8.28
C ASP A 162 -13.99 -15.80 7.65
N ALA A 163 -13.73 -14.53 7.33
CA ALA A 163 -14.70 -13.56 6.83
C ALA A 163 -15.95 -13.40 7.73
N LEU A 164 -15.80 -13.58 9.04
CA LEU A 164 -16.84 -13.31 10.03
C LEU A 164 -16.76 -11.89 10.60
N CYS A 165 -15.58 -11.26 10.53
CA CYS A 165 -15.38 -9.88 10.94
C CYS A 165 -14.93 -9.03 9.74
N PHE A 166 -15.51 -7.84 9.60
CA PHE A 166 -15.17 -6.88 8.55
C PHE A 166 -14.68 -5.57 9.17
N TYR A 167 -13.60 -5.03 8.62
CA TYR A 167 -12.90 -3.87 9.17
C TYR A 167 -13.19 -2.63 8.35
N PHE A 168 -13.58 -1.57 9.06
CA PHE A 168 -14.04 -0.31 8.52
C PHE A 168 -13.26 0.87 9.10
N GLU A 169 -13.15 1.94 8.32
CA GLU A 169 -12.44 3.16 8.72
C GLU A 169 -13.27 4.41 8.39
N ASP A 170 -13.41 5.32 9.35
CA ASP A 170 -14.07 6.62 9.11
C ASP A 170 -13.12 7.67 8.52
N ILE A 171 -13.65 8.83 8.12
CA ILE A 171 -12.85 9.90 7.49
C ILE A 171 -11.78 10.52 8.43
N ARG A 172 -11.90 10.30 9.75
CA ARG A 172 -10.95 10.78 10.77
C ARG A 172 -9.92 9.71 11.14
N GLY A 173 -9.97 8.53 10.52
CA GLY A 173 -9.11 7.40 10.83
C GLY A 173 -9.59 6.55 12.01
N GLY A 174 -10.82 6.75 12.48
CA GLY A 174 -11.44 5.86 13.46
C GLY A 174 -11.65 4.47 12.88
N LEU A 175 -11.25 3.44 13.62
CA LEU A 175 -11.34 2.05 13.19
C LEU A 175 -12.55 1.36 13.82
N TYR A 176 -13.24 0.55 13.02
CA TYR A 176 -14.45 -0.14 13.43
C TYR A 176 -14.45 -1.57 12.91
N VAL A 177 -15.08 -2.46 13.66
CA VAL A 177 -15.29 -3.86 13.29
C VAL A 177 -16.78 -4.17 13.25
N PHE A 178 -17.20 -4.82 12.18
CA PHE A 178 -18.53 -5.40 12.03
C PHE A 178 -18.42 -6.91 12.15
N ASP A 179 -19.05 -7.46 13.18
CA ASP A 179 -18.92 -8.87 13.56
C ASP A 179 -20.24 -9.61 13.31
N LEU A 180 -20.21 -10.56 12.38
CA LEU A 180 -21.37 -11.38 12.01
C LEU A 180 -21.79 -12.37 13.10
N MET A 181 -20.90 -12.74 14.01
CA MET A 181 -21.16 -13.72 15.07
C MET A 181 -21.80 -13.09 16.31
N HIS A 182 -21.52 -11.82 16.57
CA HIS A 182 -21.96 -11.13 17.78
C HIS A 182 -23.07 -10.09 17.53
N GLY A 183 -24.02 -10.44 16.68
CA GLY A 183 -25.28 -9.71 16.50
C GLY A 183 -25.24 -8.60 15.46
N ASP A 184 -24.40 -8.74 14.41
CA ASP A 184 -24.34 -7.83 13.26
C ASP A 184 -24.23 -6.35 13.68
N ALA A 185 -23.42 -6.09 14.70
CA ALA A 185 -23.25 -4.76 15.26
C ALA A 185 -21.87 -4.21 14.92
N LEU A 186 -21.84 -2.99 14.42
CA LEU A 186 -20.61 -2.22 14.27
C LEU A 186 -20.12 -1.76 15.64
N ARG A 187 -18.83 -1.97 15.93
CA ARG A 187 -18.18 -1.58 17.19
C ARG A 187 -16.88 -0.85 16.89
N ALA A 188 -16.44 0.02 17.79
CA ALA A 188 -15.10 0.58 17.71
C ALA A 188 -14.07 -0.55 17.84
N GLU A 189 -13.03 -0.52 17.02
CA GLU A 189 -11.87 -1.39 17.20
C GLU A 189 -11.07 -0.85 18.39
N HIS A 190 -11.05 -1.61 19.48
CA HIS A 190 -10.19 -1.31 20.63
C HIS A 190 -8.89 -2.10 20.44
N ASP A 191 -7.76 -1.37 20.50
CA ASP A 191 -6.41 -1.96 20.48
C ASP A 191 -6.21 -2.96 21.64
#